data_AF-A0A1V4SGY3-F1
#
_entry.id   AF-A0A1V4SGY3-F1
#
_cell.length_a   1.000
_cell.length_b   1.000
_cell.length_c   1.000
_cell.angle_alpha   90.00
_cell.angle_beta   90.00
_cell.angle_gamma   90.00
#
_symmetry.space_group_name_H-M   'P 1'
#
loop_
_entity.id
_entity.type
_entity.pdbx_description
1 polymer ?
#
loop_
_entity_poly.entity_id
_entity_poly.type
_entity_poly.pdbx_seq_one_letter_code
_entity_poly.pdbx_strand_id
1 'polypeptide(L)'
;MESKQNNSSTKLNVLKLLNSAVCEMAEFPKKMLKYATPVTLTLLAVATALFVANKTSNNFSSVFEFTTTTLITNCIFVMAEFIIASLAIDIFIRKRSQ
;
A
#
# COMPACT_ATOMS: atom_id res chain seq x y z
N MET A 1 45.89 11.27 -8.27
CA MET A 1 45.15 9.98 -8.07
C MET A 1 44.12 10.05 -6.92
N GLU A 2 43.77 11.24 -6.40
CA GLU A 2 43.03 11.39 -5.13
C GLU A 2 41.50 11.53 -5.27
N SER A 3 40.95 11.69 -6.47
CA SER A 3 39.50 11.93 -6.65
C SER A 3 38.61 10.69 -6.58
N LYS A 4 39.16 9.47 -6.73
CA LYS A 4 38.37 8.22 -6.71
C LYS A 4 38.04 7.73 -5.30
N GLN A 5 38.89 8.01 -4.31
CA GLN A 5 38.74 7.48 -2.95
C GLN A 5 37.64 8.22 -2.15
N ASN A 6 37.47 9.53 -2.40
CA ASN A 6 36.48 10.36 -1.71
C ASN A 6 35.01 10.04 -2.11
N ASN A 7 34.78 9.65 -3.37
CA ASN A 7 33.45 9.30 -3.88
C ASN A 7 32.95 7.94 -3.34
N SER A 8 33.86 6.98 -3.10
CA SER A 8 33.52 5.67 -2.52
C SER A 8 33.12 5.77 -1.04
N SER A 9 33.86 6.55 -0.25
CA SER A 9 33.57 6.82 1.17
C SER A 9 32.20 7.49 1.36
N THR A 10 31.90 8.51 0.55
CA THR A 10 30.64 9.24 0.62
C THR A 10 29.44 8.34 0.28
N LYS A 11 29.55 7.51 -0.77
CA LYS A 11 28.51 6.53 -1.12
C LYS A 11 28.27 5.50 -0.01
N LEU A 12 29.33 5.03 0.64
CA LEU A 12 29.24 4.07 1.74
C LEU A 12 28.50 4.66 2.96
N ASN A 13 28.77 5.92 3.30
CA ASN A 13 28.09 6.61 4.39
C ASN A 13 26.60 6.88 4.10
N VAL A 14 26.27 7.27 2.87
CA VAL A 14 24.86 7.43 2.44
C VAL A 14 24.12 6.09 2.50
N LEU A 15 24.74 5.00 2.06
CA LEU A 15 24.15 3.66 2.15
C LEU A 15 23.91 3.22 3.60
N LYS A 16 24.84 3.52 4.52
CA LYS A 16 24.64 3.26 5.96
C LYS A 16 23.48 4.06 6.55
N LEU A 17 23.37 5.35 6.22
CA LEU A 17 22.27 6.21 6.67
C LEU A 17 20.92 5.70 6.14
N LEU A 18 20.84 5.35 4.86
CA LEU A 18 19.63 4.78 4.26
C LEU A 18 19.27 3.44 4.90
N ASN A 19 20.26 2.58 5.19
CA ASN A 19 19.98 1.29 5.82
C ASN A 19 19.45 1.45 7.24
N SER A 20 19.99 2.41 8.01
CA SER A 20 19.51 2.74 9.35
C SER A 20 18.06 3.23 9.31
N ALA A 21 17.76 4.19 8.43
CA ALA A 21 16.41 4.73 8.27
C ALA A 21 15.40 3.66 7.84
N VAL A 22 15.80 2.74 6.96
CA VAL A 22 14.96 1.63 6.51
C VAL A 22 14.72 0.60 7.62
N CYS A 23 15.71 0.29 8.45
CA CYS A 23 15.53 -0.58 9.61
C CYS A 23 14.60 0.04 10.67
N GLU A 24 14.64 1.36 10.87
CA GLU A 24 13.69 2.06 11.76
C GLU A 24 12.25 2.01 11.24
N MET A 25 12.05 1.77 9.94
CA MET A 25 10.74 1.60 9.33
C MET A 25 10.19 0.16 9.44
N ALA A 26 10.81 -0.74 10.18
CA ALA A 26 10.33 -2.13 10.32
C ALA A 26 8.88 -2.26 10.81
N GLU A 27 8.39 -1.32 11.61
CA GLU A 27 7.00 -1.30 12.07
C GLU A 27 6.01 -0.70 11.06
N PHE A 28 6.52 0.02 10.06
CA PHE A 28 5.73 0.72 9.06
C PHE A 28 4.78 -0.21 8.26
N PRO A 29 5.24 -1.32 7.66
CA PRO A 29 4.35 -2.21 6.92
C PRO A 29 3.25 -2.82 7.80
N LYS A 30 3.56 -3.15 9.07
CA LYS A 30 2.55 -3.63 10.03
C LYS A 30 1.52 -2.57 10.38
N LYS A 31 1.95 -1.32 10.61
CA LYS A 31 1.04 -0.19 10.89
C LYS A 31 0.18 0.14 9.67
N MET A 32 0.78 0.17 8.47
CA MET A 32 0.07 0.34 7.20
C MET A 32 -1.06 -0.67 7.05
N LEU A 33 -0.77 -1.97 7.18
CA LEU A 33 -1.79 -3.02 7.11
C LEU A 33 -2.86 -2.89 8.20
N LYS A 34 -2.47 -2.51 9.42
CA LYS A 34 -3.42 -2.38 10.54
C LYS A 34 -4.46 -1.28 10.31
N TYR A 35 -4.07 -0.15 9.73
CA TYR A 35 -4.98 0.98 9.51
C TYR A 35 -5.63 0.98 8.14
N ALA A 36 -4.92 0.59 7.09
CA ALA A 36 -5.47 0.59 5.73
C ALA A 36 -6.53 -0.50 5.55
N THR A 37 -6.28 -1.72 6.05
CA THR A 37 -7.23 -2.85 5.94
C THR A 37 -8.65 -2.52 6.40
N PRO A 38 -8.88 -2.01 7.64
CA PRO A 38 -10.25 -1.71 8.07
C PRO A 38 -10.88 -0.59 7.25
N VAL A 39 -10.12 0.44 6.86
CA VAL A 39 -10.62 1.55 6.05
C VAL A 39 -11.08 1.08 4.67
N THR A 40 -10.26 0.29 3.97
CA THR A 40 -10.64 -0.27 2.66
C THR A 40 -11.80 -1.26 2.80
N LEU A 41 -11.86 -2.05 3.88
CA LEU A 41 -12.97 -2.97 4.11
C LEU A 41 -14.29 -2.23 4.35
N THR A 42 -14.27 -1.16 5.14
CA THR A 42 -15.46 -0.32 5.37
C THR A 42 -15.91 0.34 4.07
N LEU A 43 -14.97 0.88 3.29
CA LEU A 43 -15.29 1.49 2.00
C LEU A 43 -15.88 0.46 1.02
N LEU A 44 -15.32 -0.74 0.97
CA LEU A 44 -15.82 -1.84 0.15
C LEU A 44 -17.22 -2.28 0.57
N ALA A 45 -17.48 -2.37 1.87
CA ALA A 45 -18.79 -2.71 2.41
C ALA A 45 -19.84 -1.65 2.03
N VAL A 46 -19.50 -0.36 2.15
CA VAL A 46 -20.37 0.74 1.73
C VAL A 46 -20.64 0.69 0.23
N ALA A 47 -19.61 0.51 -0.60
CA ALA A 47 -19.77 0.41 -2.05
C ALA A 47 -20.66 -0.77 -2.47
N THR A 48 -20.50 -1.91 -1.80
CA THR A 48 -21.33 -3.11 -2.04
C THR A 48 -22.77 -2.89 -1.59
N ALA A 49 -22.99 -2.26 -0.43
CA ALA A 49 -24.33 -1.93 0.03
C ALA A 49 -25.05 -0.97 -0.94
N LEU A 50 -24.34 0.04 -1.46
CA LEU A 50 -24.86 0.95 -2.49
C LEU A 50 -25.20 0.21 -3.79
N PHE A 51 -24.34 -0.72 -4.24
CA PHE A 51 -24.60 -1.55 -5.41
C PHE A 51 -25.89 -2.38 -5.23
N VAL A 52 -26.03 -3.06 -4.10
CA VAL A 52 -27.22 -3.86 -3.78
C VAL A 52 -28.46 -2.99 -3.70
N ALA A 53 -28.39 -1.85 -3.02
CA ALA A 53 -29.51 -0.90 -2.91
C ALA A 53 -29.96 -0.38 -4.28
N ASN A 54 -29.03 -0.12 -5.21
CA ASN A 54 -29.37 0.30 -6.56
C ASN A 54 -30.02 -0.83 -7.37
N LYS A 55 -29.61 -2.08 -7.17
CA LYS A 55 -30.22 -3.25 -7.81
C LYS A 55 -31.62 -3.57 -7.28
N THR A 56 -31.89 -3.32 -6.00
CA THR A 56 -33.20 -3.58 -5.37
C THR A 56 -34.15 -2.39 -5.43
N SER A 57 -33.66 -1.20 -5.79
CA SER A 57 -34.47 0.00 -5.97
C SER A 57 -35.35 -0.10 -7.23
N ASN A 58 -36.59 0.38 -7.11
CA ASN A 58 -37.48 0.58 -8.26
C ASN A 58 -36.96 1.60 -9.28
N ASN A 59 -35.99 2.45 -8.87
CA ASN A 59 -35.33 3.44 -9.72
C ASN A 59 -33.91 3.01 -10.06
N PHE A 60 -33.77 1.83 -10.64
CA PHE A 60 -32.49 1.29 -11.07
C PHE A 60 -31.75 2.26 -12.01
N SER A 61 -30.47 2.53 -11.72
CA SER A 61 -29.59 3.33 -12.58
C SER A 61 -28.36 2.53 -13.00
N SER A 62 -28.19 2.37 -14.32
CA SER A 62 -27.02 1.68 -14.90
C SER A 62 -25.72 2.46 -14.71
N VAL A 63 -25.78 3.81 -14.69
CA VAL A 63 -24.62 4.68 -14.41
C VAL A 63 -24.17 4.52 -12.97
N PHE A 64 -25.12 4.41 -12.04
CA PHE A 64 -24.82 4.18 -10.64
C PHE A 64 -24.27 2.77 -10.40
N GLU A 65 -24.81 1.76 -11.10
CA GLU A 65 -24.26 0.41 -11.11
C GLU A 65 -22.80 0.42 -11.58
N PHE A 66 -22.51 1.01 -12.73
CA PHE A 66 -21.14 1.10 -13.25
C PHE A 66 -20.20 1.78 -12.25
N THR A 67 -20.62 2.91 -11.68
CA THR A 67 -19.83 3.66 -10.69
C THR A 67 -19.52 2.81 -9.45
N THR A 68 -20.54 2.14 -8.90
CA THR A 68 -20.37 1.30 -7.71
C THR A 68 -19.53 0.05 -8.00
N THR A 69 -19.69 -0.59 -9.15
CA THR A 69 -18.84 -1.71 -9.59
C THR A 69 -17.39 -1.27 -9.77
N THR A 70 -17.13 -0.15 -10.45
CA THR A 70 -15.77 0.40 -10.59
C THR A 70 -15.16 0.73 -9.23
N LEU A 71 -15.93 1.31 -8.32
CA LEU A 71 -15.48 1.60 -6.96
C LEU A 71 -15.09 0.32 -6.20
N ILE A 72 -15.92 -0.73 -6.28
CA ILE A 72 -15.64 -2.04 -5.68
C ILE A 72 -14.33 -2.63 -6.25
N THR A 73 -14.20 -2.67 -7.57
CA THR A 73 -13.01 -3.20 -8.25
C THR A 73 -11.76 -2.44 -7.82
N ASN A 74 -11.80 -1.10 -7.80
CA ASN A 74 -10.67 -0.28 -7.41
C ASN A 74 -10.28 -0.49 -5.94
N CYS A 75 -11.25 -0.66 -5.03
CA CYS A 75 -10.96 -0.97 -3.63
C CYS A 75 -10.18 -2.29 -3.49
N ILE A 76 -10.55 -3.31 -4.26
CA ILE A 76 -9.86 -4.61 -4.27
C ILE A 76 -8.44 -4.47 -4.81
N PHE A 77 -8.26 -3.76 -5.93
CA PHE A 77 -6.94 -3.51 -6.52
C PHE A 77 -6.01 -2.78 -5.55
N VAL A 78 -6.48 -1.66 -4.98
CA VAL A 78 -5.69 -0.89 -4.02
C VAL A 78 -5.32 -1.74 -2.80
N MET A 79 -6.26 -2.53 -2.27
CA MET A 79 -5.98 -3.41 -1.14
C MET A 79 -4.93 -4.48 -1.48
N ALA A 80 -5.01 -5.09 -2.67
CA ALA A 80 -4.03 -6.07 -3.12
C ALA A 80 -2.64 -5.44 -3.28
N GLU A 81 -2.54 -4.28 -3.92
CA GLU A 81 -1.27 -3.55 -4.06
C GLU A 81 -0.68 -3.18 -2.70
N PHE A 82 -1.52 -2.77 -1.75
CA PHE A 82 -1.07 -2.41 -0.40
C PHE A 82 -0.50 -3.61 0.36
N ILE A 83 -1.14 -4.78 0.25
CA ILE A 83 -0.67 -6.04 0.84
C ILE A 83 0.69 -6.42 0.24
N ILE A 84 0.80 -6.40 -1.10
CA ILE A 84 2.03 -6.75 -1.82
C ILE A 84 3.15 -5.78 -1.45
N ALA A 85 2.89 -4.47 -1.46
CA ALA A 85 3.87 -3.45 -1.09
C ALA A 85 4.34 -3.61 0.35
N SER A 86 3.41 -3.84 1.29
CA SER A 86 3.75 -4.05 2.70
C SER A 86 4.61 -5.31 2.89
N LEU A 87 4.31 -6.40 2.18
CA LEU A 87 5.10 -7.63 2.22
C LEU A 87 6.49 -7.42 1.61
N ALA A 88 6.57 -6.75 0.46
CA ALA A 88 7.84 -6.46 -0.20
C ALA A 88 8.75 -5.60 0.68
N ILE A 89 8.20 -4.60 1.36
CA ILE A 89 8.92 -3.76 2.33
C ILE A 89 9.39 -4.61 3.53
N ASP A 90 8.53 -5.46 4.10
CA ASP A 90 8.91 -6.33 5.23
C ASP A 90 10.07 -7.28 4.85
N ILE A 91 10.01 -7.90 3.67
CA ILE A 91 11.08 -8.78 3.15
C ILE A 91 12.38 -7.98 2.93
N PHE A 92 12.29 -6.78 2.35
CA PHE A 92 13.48 -5.95 2.10
C PHE A 92 14.15 -5.52 3.40
N ILE A 93 13.38 -5.10 4.40
CA ILE A 93 13.88 -4.71 5.72
C ILE A 93 14.54 -5.91 6.42
N ARG A 94 13.88 -7.08 6.42
CA ARG A 94 14.45 -8.30 7.03
C ARG A 94 15.75 -8.75 6.37
N LYS A 95 15.82 -8.70 5.03
CA LYS A 95 17.04 -9.06 4.27
C LYS A 95 18.22 -8.11 4.54
N ARG A 96 17.94 -6.86 4.92
CA ARG A 96 18.96 -5.84 5.24
C ARG A 96 19.41 -5.86 6.71
N SER A 97 18.64 -6.51 7.58
CA SER A 97 18.92 -6.68 9.01
C SER A 97 19.72 -7.94 9.33
N GLN A 98 19.86 -8.87 8.38
CA GLN A 98 20.84 -9.98 8.41
C GLN A 98 22.15 -9.54 7.77
#